data_AF-A0A1E5T3G2-F1
#
_entry.id   AF-A0A1E5T3G2-F1
#
_cell.length_a   1.000
_cell.length_b   1.000
_cell.length_c   1.000
_cell.angle_alpha   90.00
_cell.angle_beta   90.00
_cell.angle_gamma   90.00
#
_symmetry.space_group_name_H-M   'P 1'
#
loop_
_entity.id
_entity.type
_entity.pdbx_description
1 polymer ?
#
loop_
_entity_poly.entity_id
_entity_poly.type
_entity_poly.pdbx_seq_one_letter_code
_entity_poly.pdbx_strand_id
1 'polypeptide(L)' 'MAGKKNMKSFSATFLNTKDNSVVRKEFLARNHTSALRKANRQITKYVRVLSVERVGEQEKLA' A
#
# COMPACT_ATOMS: atom_id res chain seq x y z
N MET A 1 -19.03 6.00 15.29
CA MET A 1 -17.86 5.57 14.50
C MET A 1 -17.85 6.28 13.14
N ALA A 2 -17.60 7.59 13.14
CA ALA A 2 -17.57 8.41 11.93
C ALA A 2 -16.18 8.34 11.28
N GLY A 3 -16.08 7.81 10.05
CA GLY A 3 -14.79 7.80 9.33
C GLY A 3 -14.68 6.88 8.11
N LYS A 4 -15.69 6.04 7.82
CA LYS A 4 -15.62 5.05 6.72
C LYS A 4 -15.90 5.61 5.32
N LYS A 5 -16.43 6.84 5.21
CA LYS A 5 -17.04 7.37 3.96
C LYS A 5 -16.07 7.64 2.80
N ASN A 6 -14.76 7.78 3.04
CA ASN A 6 -13.78 8.18 2.01
C ASN A 6 -12.53 7.27 1.93
N MET A 7 -12.63 6.02 2.40
CA MET A 7 -11.50 5.09 2.33
C MET A 7 -11.42 4.47 0.93
N LYS A 8 -10.25 4.54 0.29
CA LYS A 8 -9.91 3.92 -0.99
C LYS A 8 -9.04 2.70 -0.73
N SER A 9 -9.14 1.67 -1.58
CA SER A 9 -8.25 0.51 -1.54
C SER A 9 -6.89 0.83 -2.16
N PHE A 10 -5.83 0.38 -1.50
CA PHE A 10 -4.45 0.49 -1.97
C PHE A 10 -3.77 -0.87 -1.81
N SER A 11 -2.74 -1.10 -2.61
CA SER A 11 -1.85 -2.23 -2.52
C SER A 11 -0.43 -1.72 -2.35
N ALA A 12 0.29 -2.28 -1.38
CA ALA A 12 1.72 -2.04 -1.22
C ALA A 12 2.50 -3.32 -1.51
N THR A 13 3.53 -3.18 -2.31
CA THR A 13 4.50 -4.23 -2.60
C THR A 13 5.70 -4.06 -1.69
N PHE A 14 6.06 -5.11 -0.97
CA PHE A 14 7.17 -5.13 -0.03
C PHE A 14 8.23 -6.12 -0.48
N LEU A 15 9.50 -5.74 -0.37
CA LEU A 15 10.65 -6.61 -0.52
C LEU A 15 11.16 -7.02 0.86
N ASN A 16 11.20 -8.31 1.14
CA ASN A 16 11.94 -8.84 2.27
C ASN A 16 13.38 -9.14 1.83
N THR A 17 14.33 -8.34 2.30
CA THR A 17 15.76 -8.47 1.97
C THR A 17 16.44 -9.61 2.72
N LYS A 18 15.76 -10.32 3.63
CA LYS A 18 16.33 -11.49 4.32
C LYS A 18 16.28 -12.75 3.44
N ASP A 19 15.17 -12.94 2.74
CA ASP A 19 14.88 -14.12 1.91
C ASP A 19 14.63 -13.78 0.44
N ASN A 20 14.79 -12.50 0.07
CA ASN A 20 14.49 -11.95 -1.26
C ASN A 20 13.04 -12.20 -1.74
N SER A 21 12.11 -12.42 -0.81
CA SER A 21 10.70 -12.60 -1.14
C SER A 21 10.00 -11.27 -1.36
N VAL A 22 9.04 -11.26 -2.30
CA VAL A 22 8.18 -10.11 -2.57
C VAL A 22 6.77 -10.41 -2.09
N VAL A 23 6.22 -9.53 -1.26
CA VAL A 23 4.88 -9.67 -0.69
C VAL A 23 4.04 -8.46 -1.02
N ARG A 24 2.86 -8.69 -1.59
CA ARG A 24 1.86 -7.65 -1.86
C ARG A 24 0.77 -7.69 -0.80
N LYS A 25 0.42 -6.54 -0.21
CA LYS A 25 -0.65 -6.43 0.79
C LYS A 25 -1.61 -5.32 0.42
N GLU A 26 -2.90 -5.64 0.44
CA GLU A 26 -3.97 -4.68 0.25
C GLU A 26 -4.44 -4.09 1.58
N PHE A 27 -4.76 -2.80 1.57
CA PHE A 27 -5.25 -2.09 2.74
C PHE A 27 -6.03 -0.83 2.33
N LEU A 28 -6.85 -0.34 3.25
CA LEU A 28 -7.63 0.88 3.03
C LEU A 28 -6.88 2.13 3.51
N ALA A 29 -6.87 3.19 2.71
CA ALA A 29 -6.36 4.51 3.09
C ALA A 29 -7.19 5.65 2.48
N ARG A 30 -7.08 6.88 2.98
CA ARG A 30 -7.90 8.02 2.50
C ARG A 30 -7.42 8.55 1.14
N ASN A 31 -6.11 8.59 0.97
CA ASN A 31 -5.41 9.08 -0.22
C ASN A 31 -4.02 8.46 -0.32
N HIS A 32 -3.30 8.73 -1.41
CA HIS A 32 -1.98 8.15 -1.68
C HIS A 32 -0.96 8.49 -0.59
N THR A 33 -0.88 9.74 -0.13
CA THR A 33 0.02 10.15 0.97
C THR A 33 -0.26 9.38 2.26
N SER A 34 -1.52 9.17 2.62
CA SER A 34 -1.88 8.36 3.78
C SER A 34 -1.56 6.88 3.57
N ALA A 35 -1.64 6.39 2.34
CA ALA A 35 -1.28 5.03 1.99
C ALA A 35 0.23 4.80 2.14
N LEU A 36 1.05 5.71 1.61
CA LEU A 36 2.50 5.73 1.79
C LEU A 36 2.88 5.74 3.27
N ARG A 37 2.27 6.61 4.09
CA ARG A 37 2.52 6.62 5.54
C ARG A 37 2.18 5.29 6.22
N LYS A 38 1.10 4.63 5.81
CA LYS A 38 0.73 3.31 6.34
C LYS A 38 1.71 2.22 5.91
N ALA A 39 2.11 2.20 4.64
CA ALA A 39 3.10 1.26 4.13
C ALA A 39 4.45 1.45 4.82
N ASN A 40 4.92 2.68 4.97
CA ASN A 40 6.19 3.00 5.64
C ASN A 40 6.20 2.59 7.12
N ARG A 41 5.06 2.60 7.81
CA ARG A 41 4.95 2.09 9.19
C ARG A 41 5.17 0.58 9.31
N GLN A 42 5.08 -0.17 8.21
CA GLN A 42 5.31 -1.61 8.18
C GLN A 42 6.78 -1.98 7.87
N ILE A 43 7.62 -0.99 7.57
CA ILE A 43 9.05 -1.19 7.28
C ILE A 43 9.76 -1.62 8.57
N THR A 44 10.57 -2.67 8.45
CA THR A 44 11.42 -3.21 9.52
C THR A 44 12.82 -3.48 8.96
N LYS A 45 13.78 -3.98 9.76
CA LYS A 45 15.20 -4.18 9.38
C LYS A 45 15.39 -4.85 8.02
N TYR A 46 14.49 -5.75 7.62
CA TYR A 46 14.59 -6.49 6.37
C TYR A 46 13.43 -6.24 5.40
N VAL A 47 12.48 -5.36 5.70
CA VAL A 47 11.30 -5.16 4.86
C VAL A 47 11.31 -3.75 4.31
N ARG A 48 11.32 -3.61 2.97
CA ARG A 48 11.27 -2.33 2.27
C ARG A 48 10.01 -2.22 1.43
N VAL A 49 9.45 -1.01 1.31
CA VAL A 49 8.35 -0.73 0.37
C VAL A 49 8.93 -0.50 -1.01
N LEU A 50 8.41 -1.19 -2.02
CA LEU A 50 8.77 -1.02 -3.43
C LEU A 50 7.78 -0.07 -4.14
N SER A 51 6.48 -0.35 -4.02
CA SER A 51 5.43 0.47 -4.62
C SER A 51 4.19 0.54 -3.72
N VAL A 52 3.44 1.63 -3.85
CA VAL A 52 2.11 1.79 -3.27
C VAL A 52 1.19 2.31 -4.35
N GLU A 53 0.22 1.49 -4.74
CA GLU A 53 -0.70 1.73 -5.85
C GLU A 53 -2.14 1.70 -5.35
N ARG A 54 -3.02 2.45 -6.00
CA ARG A 54 -4.45 2.39 -5.68
C ARG A 54 -5.06 1.16 -6.35
N VAL A 55 -5.83 0.38 -5.60
CA VAL A 55 -6.59 -0.76 -6.13
C VAL A 55 -7.96 -0.24 -6.55
N GLY A 56 -8.31 -0.42 -7.81
CA GLY A 56 -9.60 0.01 -8.37
C GLY A 56 -9.56 1.25 -9.28
N GLU A 57 -8.38 1.78 -9.62
CA GLU A 57 -8.21 2.47 -10.90
C GLU A 57 -7.69 1.42 -11.89
N GLN A 58 -8.60 0.53 -12.31
CA GLN A 58 -8.48 -0.01 -13.66
C GLN A 58 -8.46 1.20 -14.59
N GLU A 59 -7.35 1.32 -15.31
CA GLU A 59 -7.20 2.09 -16.53
C GLU A 59 -8.55 2.25 -17.25
N LYS A 60 -9.17 3.43 -17.13
CA LYS A 60 -9.70 4.04 -18.34
C LYS A 60 -8.50 4.67 -19.01
N LEU A 61 -7.76 3.85 -19.76
CA LEU A 61 -7.11 4.29 -20.98
C LEU A 61 -8.20 5.01 -21.78
N ALA A 62 -8.13 6.33 -21.80
CA ALA A 62 -8.87 7.22 -22.67
C ALA A 62 -7.83 7.91 -23.56
#